data_AF-A0A937VH70-F1
#
_entry.id   AF-A0A937VH70-F1
#
_cell.length_a   1.000
_cell.length_b   1.000
_cell.length_c   1.000
_cell.angle_alpha   90.00
_cell.angle_beta   90.00
_cell.angle_gamma   90.00
#
_symmetry.space_group_name_H-M   'P 1'
#
loop_
_entity.id
_entity.type
_entity.pdbx_description
1 polymer ?
#
loop_
_entity_poly.entity_id
_entity_poly.type
_entity_poly.pdbx_seq_one_letter_code
_entity_poly.pdbx_strand_id
1 'polypeptide(L)'
;MRRVEQAFWGTFSLPAIAIVVVLFFAPFLLSAISSLQKNGLWSLANYQKALSFYGKDIAYTVGVSFFSLLLVLLVSIVVSGLLRLHTHRLVEFLFKVPLFVPFVVVGHAWRV
;
A
#
# COMPACT_ATOMS: atom_id res chain seq x y z
N MET A 1 34.95 14.58 8.51
CA MET A 1 33.83 14.77 9.46
C MET A 1 32.50 14.24 8.91
N ARG A 2 31.98 14.69 7.76
CA ARG A 2 30.70 14.21 7.17
C ARG A 2 30.52 12.67 7.03
N ARG A 3 31.55 11.90 6.67
CA ARG A 3 31.44 10.43 6.54
C ARG A 3 31.25 9.70 7.87
N VAL A 4 31.82 10.22 8.95
CA VAL A 4 31.73 9.59 10.29
C VAL A 4 30.33 9.80 10.87
N GLU A 5 29.78 10.99 10.67
CA GLU A 5 28.40 11.32 11.06
C GLU A 5 27.37 10.49 10.28
N GLN A 6 27.55 10.33 8.97
CA GLN A 6 26.69 9.46 8.15
C GLN A 6 26.76 7.99 8.59
N ALA A 7 27.96 7.50 8.92
CA ALA A 7 28.14 6.14 9.43
C ALA A 7 27.47 5.96 10.81
N PHE A 8 27.54 6.98 11.67
CA PHE A 8 26.87 6.97 12.98
C PHE A 8 25.35 6.91 12.83
N TRP A 9 24.75 7.81 12.03
CA TRP A 9 23.30 7.82 11.78
C TRP A 9 22.82 6.55 11.07
N GLY A 10 23.61 6.05 10.12
CA GLY A 10 23.33 4.78 9.44
C GLY A 10 23.30 3.61 10.42
N THR A 11 24.30 3.53 11.31
CA THR A 11 24.38 2.48 12.35
C THR A 11 23.21 2.58 13.33
N PHE A 12 22.85 3.79 13.75
CA PHE A 12 21.73 4.03 14.66
C PHE A 12 20.38 3.60 14.06
N SER A 13 20.25 3.65 12.74
CA SER A 13 19.03 3.24 12.03
C SER A 13 18.94 1.72 11.80
N LEU A 14 20.03 0.97 12.03
CA LEU A 14 20.08 -0.47 11.76
C LEU A 14 18.99 -1.29 12.49
N PRO A 15 18.65 -1.04 13.78
CA PRO A 15 17.60 -1.80 14.45
C PRO A 15 16.23 -1.64 13.77
N ALA A 16 15.89 -0.43 13.33
CA ALA A 16 14.64 -0.18 12.62
C ALA A 16 14.62 -0.90 11.27
N ILE A 17 15.73 -0.83 10.52
CA ILE A 17 15.88 -1.55 9.24
C ILE A 17 15.79 -3.05 9.46
N ALA A 18 16.44 -3.59 10.50
CA ALA A 18 16.42 -5.00 10.84
C ALA A 18 14.98 -5.49 11.11
N ILE A 19 14.18 -4.72 11.86
CA ILE A 19 12.76 -5.02 12.09
C ILE A 19 12.00 -5.10 10.77
N VAL A 20 12.17 -4.11 9.87
CA VAL A 20 11.50 -4.11 8.56
C VAL A 20 11.90 -5.33 7.73
N VAL A 21 13.20 -5.63 7.68
CA VAL A 21 13.73 -6.75 6.90
C VAL A 21 13.23 -8.09 7.44
N VAL A 22 13.28 -8.30 8.74
CA VAL A 22 12.92 -9.58 9.37
C VAL A 22 11.40 -9.79 9.34
N LEU A 23 10.60 -8.78 9.67
CA LEU A 23 9.16 -8.95 9.85
C LEU A 23 8.35 -8.74 8.56
N PHE A 24 8.87 -8.05 7.56
CA PHE A 24 8.15 -7.78 6.31
C PHE A 24 8.86 -8.38 5.10
N PHE A 25 10.15 -8.11 4.93
CA PHE A 25 10.86 -8.51 3.72
C PHE A 25 11.13 -10.03 3.66
N ALA A 26 11.53 -10.64 4.77
CA ALA A 26 11.73 -12.08 4.85
C ALA A 26 10.46 -12.90 4.55
N PRO A 27 9.29 -12.65 5.17
CA PRO A 27 8.07 -13.38 4.81
C PRO A 27 7.60 -13.07 3.38
N PHE A 28 7.83 -11.86 2.87
CA PHE A 28 7.57 -11.54 1.47
C PHE A 28 8.41 -12.39 0.51
N LEU A 29 9.71 -12.52 0.75
CA LEU A 29 10.60 -13.36 -0.06
C LEU A 29 10.21 -14.84 0.03
N LEU A 30 9.89 -15.35 1.22
CA LEU A 30 9.39 -16.72 1.39
C LEU A 30 8.09 -16.94 0.63
N SER A 31 7.18 -15.96 0.63
CA SER A 31 5.96 -16.00 -0.18
C SER A 31 6.25 -16.02 -1.69
N ALA A 32 7.21 -15.22 -2.17
CA ALA A 32 7.61 -15.20 -3.58
C ALA A 32 8.34 -16.47 -4.02
N ILE A 33 9.15 -17.08 -3.15
CA ILE A 33 9.81 -18.36 -3.44
C ILE A 33 8.77 -19.49 -3.45
N SER A 34 7.90 -19.54 -2.45
CA SER A 34 6.86 -20.56 -2.36
C SER A 34 5.84 -20.48 -3.49
N SER A 35 5.53 -19.29 -4.03
CA SER A 35 4.66 -19.17 -5.20
C SER A 35 5.25 -19.84 -6.45
N LEU A 36 6.57 -19.88 -6.58
CA LEU A 36 7.32 -20.55 -7.65
C LEU A 36 7.58 -22.03 -7.38
N GLN A 37 7.13 -22.56 -6.24
CA GLN A 37 7.31 -23.96 -5.88
C GLN A 37 5.98 -24.69 -5.83
N LYS A 38 5.94 -25.88 -6.42
CA LYS A 38 4.82 -26.82 -6.30
C LYS A 38 5.37 -28.15 -5.80
N ASN A 39 4.91 -28.58 -4.62
CA ASN A 39 5.38 -29.80 -3.96
C ASN A 39 6.92 -29.85 -3.80
N GLY A 40 7.56 -28.72 -3.51
CA GLY A 40 9.02 -28.62 -3.35
C GLY A 40 9.82 -28.56 -4.65
N LEU A 41 9.16 -28.63 -5.82
CA LEU A 41 9.81 -28.48 -7.12
C LEU A 41 9.54 -27.09 -7.71
N TRP A 42 10.54 -26.51 -8.36
CA TRP A 42 10.39 -25.26 -9.10
C TRP A 42 9.42 -25.44 -10.26
N SER A 43 8.34 -24.64 -10.28
CA SER A 43 7.28 -24.76 -11.26
C SER A 43 6.47 -23.46 -11.38
N LEU A 44 6.08 -23.12 -12.60
CA LEU A 44 5.14 -22.02 -12.87
C LEU A 44 3.67 -22.46 -12.85
N ALA A 45 3.38 -23.71 -12.45
CA ALA A 45 2.02 -24.25 -12.44
C ALA A 45 1.07 -23.46 -11.53
N ASN A 46 1.57 -22.89 -10.42
CA ASN A 46 0.76 -22.04 -9.54
C ASN A 46 0.33 -20.75 -10.25
N TYR A 47 1.21 -20.14 -11.04
CA TYR A 47 0.91 -18.93 -11.81
C TYR A 47 -0.06 -19.21 -12.96
N GLN A 48 0.12 -20.32 -13.67
CA GLN A 48 -0.82 -20.76 -14.71
C GLN A 48 -2.22 -20.96 -14.12
N LYS A 49 -2.31 -21.61 -12.95
CA LYS A 49 -3.57 -21.78 -12.22
C LYS A 49 -4.15 -20.44 -11.76
N ALA A 50 -3.33 -19.55 -11.21
CA ALA A 50 -3.79 -18.24 -10.76
C ALA A 50 -4.38 -17.42 -11.92
N LEU A 51 -3.73 -17.41 -13.07
CA LEU A 51 -4.21 -16.69 -14.25
C LEU A 51 -5.46 -17.33 -14.87
N SER A 52 -5.56 -18.67 -14.90
CA SER A 52 -6.72 -19.33 -15.48
C SER A 52 -7.99 -19.16 -14.64
N PHE A 53 -7.88 -19.18 -13.31
CA PHE A 53 -9.02 -19.03 -12.40
C PHE A 53 -9.33 -17.56 -12.07
N TYR A 54 -8.31 -16.75 -11.80
CA TYR A 54 -8.48 -15.40 -11.25
C TYR A 54 -8.03 -14.27 -12.20
N GLY A 55 -7.64 -14.57 -13.44
CA GLY A 55 -7.16 -13.55 -14.38
C GLY A 55 -8.13 -12.39 -14.59
N LYS A 56 -9.44 -12.69 -14.66
CA LYS A 56 -10.50 -11.65 -14.75
C LYS A 56 -10.59 -10.81 -13.48
N ASP A 57 -10.52 -11.43 -12.31
CA ASP A 57 -10.60 -10.74 -11.02
C ASP A 57 -9.37 -9.84 -10.80
N ILE A 58 -8.19 -10.30 -11.22
CA ILE A 58 -6.95 -9.52 -11.21
C ILE A 58 -7.12 -8.29 -12.10
N ALA A 59 -7.56 -8.48 -13.36
CA ALA A 59 -7.75 -7.38 -14.30
C ALA A 59 -8.79 -6.36 -13.80
N TYR A 60 -9.90 -6.85 -13.24
CA TYR A 60 -10.93 -6.00 -12.64
C TYR A 60 -10.37 -5.19 -11.47
N THR A 61 -9.67 -5.84 -10.54
CA THR A 61 -9.07 -5.17 -9.37
C THR A 61 -8.07 -4.11 -9.81
N VAL A 62 -7.16 -4.43 -10.73
CA VAL A 62 -6.20 -3.46 -11.28
C VAL A 62 -6.91 -2.30 -11.95
N GLY A 63 -7.93 -2.55 -12.77
CA GLY A 63 -8.70 -1.52 -13.45
C GLY A 63 -9.42 -0.58 -12.50
N VAL A 64 -10.13 -1.13 -11.51
CA VAL A 64 -10.85 -0.35 -10.49
C VAL A 64 -9.88 0.44 -9.61
N SER A 65 -8.78 -0.16 -9.17
CA SER A 65 -7.75 0.53 -8.38
C SER A 65 -7.11 1.66 -9.17
N PHE A 66 -6.78 1.44 -10.44
CA PHE A 66 -6.21 2.47 -11.31
C PHE A 66 -7.17 3.63 -11.53
N PHE A 67 -8.43 3.35 -11.85
CA PHE A 67 -9.44 4.38 -12.05
C PHE A 67 -9.72 5.17 -10.77
N SER A 68 -9.81 4.47 -9.63
CA SER A 68 -9.96 5.10 -8.31
C SER A 68 -8.77 6.02 -7.99
N LEU A 69 -7.54 5.55 -8.23
CA LEU A 69 -6.34 6.36 -8.05
C LEU A 69 -6.37 7.62 -8.92
N LEU A 70 -6.76 7.48 -10.20
CA LEU A 70 -6.84 8.60 -11.12
C LEU A 70 -7.86 9.64 -10.66
N LEU A 71 -9.07 9.20 -10.30
CA LEU A 71 -10.11 10.10 -9.79
C LEU A 71 -9.67 10.79 -8.49
N VAL A 72 -9.12 10.04 -7.54
CA VAL A 72 -8.61 10.59 -6.27
C VAL A 72 -7.51 11.61 -6.53
N LEU A 73 -6.59 11.34 -7.45
CA LEU A 73 -5.52 12.26 -7.81
C LEU A 73 -6.08 13.57 -8.39
N LEU A 74 -6.99 13.48 -9.37
CA LEU A 74 -7.59 14.65 -10.01
C LEU A 74 -8.36 15.51 -9.01
N VAL A 75 -9.21 14.88 -8.20
CA VAL A 75 -9.97 15.58 -7.15
C VAL A 75 -9.03 16.17 -6.11
N SER A 76 -8.02 15.43 -5.67
CA SER A 76 -7.04 15.91 -4.68
C SER A 76 -6.27 17.12 -5.19
N ILE A 77 -5.85 17.16 -6.45
CA ILE A 77 -5.17 18.32 -7.04
C ILE A 77 -6.08 19.57 -6.96
N VAL A 78 -7.34 19.44 -7.34
CA VAL A 78 -8.31 20.55 -7.30
C VAL A 78 -8.54 21.00 -5.85
N VAL A 79 -8.82 20.07 -4.95
CA VAL A 79 -9.12 20.36 -3.54
C VAL A 79 -7.90 20.98 -2.84
N SER A 80 -6.71 20.40 -3.01
CA SER A 80 -5.47 20.95 -2.44
C SER A 80 -5.14 22.33 -3.01
N GLY A 81 -5.38 22.55 -4.31
CA GLY A 81 -5.23 23.86 -4.94
C GLY A 81 -6.17 24.91 -4.33
N LEU A 82 -7.44 24.56 -4.12
CA LEU A 82 -8.42 25.45 -3.50
C LEU A 82 -8.10 25.75 -2.03
N LEU A 83 -7.73 24.73 -1.23
CA LEU A 83 -7.35 24.90 0.17
C LEU A 83 -6.11 25.79 0.33
N ARG A 84 -5.17 25.72 -0.64
CA ARG A 84 -3.98 26.59 -0.66
C ARG A 84 -4.34 28.06 -0.90
N LEU A 85 -5.39 28.34 -1.68
CA LEU A 85 -5.85 29.71 -1.96
C LEU A 85 -6.77 30.26 -0.87
N HIS A 86 -7.58 29.40 -0.24
CA HIS A 86 -8.56 29.77 0.79
C HIS A 86 -8.44 28.83 2.01
N THR A 87 -7.64 29.22 3.00
CA THR A 87 -7.42 28.40 4.20
C THR A 87 -8.48 28.66 5.27
N HIS A 88 -9.34 27.68 5.52
CA HIS A 88 -10.27 27.65 6.67
C HIS A 88 -9.97 26.45 7.59
N ARG A 89 -9.62 26.72 8.85
CA ARG A 89 -9.25 25.69 9.85
C ARG A 89 -10.32 24.62 10.07
N LEU A 90 -11.60 24.98 9.96
CA LEU A 90 -12.72 24.04 10.12
C LEU A 90 -12.76 23.01 9.00
N VAL A 91 -12.48 23.43 7.76
CA VAL A 91 -12.46 22.53 6.60
C VAL A 91 -11.29 21.56 6.72
N GLU A 92 -10.11 22.02 7.11
CA GLU A 92 -8.94 21.16 7.35
C GLU A 92 -9.20 20.13 8.44
N PHE A 93 -9.91 20.50 9.51
CA PHE A 93 -10.31 19.56 10.56
C PHE A 93 -11.27 18.49 10.04
N LEU A 94 -12.29 18.88 9.26
CA LEU A 94 -13.26 17.95 8.68
C LEU A 94 -12.60 16.91 7.76
N PHE A 95 -11.54 17.27 7.02
CA PHE A 95 -10.78 16.30 6.21
C PHE A 95 -10.04 15.24 7.03
N LYS A 96 -9.75 15.48 8.30
CA LYS A 96 -9.06 14.52 9.18
C LYS A 96 -10.02 13.54 9.85
N VAL A 97 -11.28 13.90 10.04
CA VAL A 97 -12.29 13.07 10.72
C VAL A 97 -12.46 11.68 10.07
N PRO A 98 -12.55 11.56 8.72
CA PRO A 98 -12.69 10.26 8.07
C PRO A 98 -11.53 9.29 8.32
N LEU A 99 -10.32 9.79 8.60
CA LEU A 99 -9.14 8.95 8.85
C LEU A 99 -9.28 8.11 10.13
N PHE A 100 -10.19 8.47 11.02
CA PHE A 100 -10.45 7.75 12.27
C PHE A 100 -11.62 6.78 12.18
N VAL A 101 -12.40 6.79 11.09
CA VAL A 101 -13.53 5.88 10.93
C VAL A 101 -13.00 4.49 10.57
N PRO A 102 -13.26 3.45 11.37
CA PRO A 102 -12.83 2.10 11.05
C PRO A 102 -13.49 1.62 9.75
N PHE A 103 -12.70 1.06 8.83
CA PHE A 103 -13.21 0.58 7.54
C PHE A 103 -14.33 -0.47 7.68
N VAL A 104 -14.36 -1.22 8.79
CA VAL A 104 -15.45 -2.15 9.10
C VAL A 104 -16.80 -1.43 9.20
N VAL A 105 -16.84 -0.24 9.81
CA VAL A 105 -18.05 0.58 9.95
C VAL A 105 -18.49 1.11 8.59
N VAL A 106 -17.55 1.56 7.76
CA VAL A 106 -17.85 2.02 6.39
C VAL A 106 -18.42 0.88 5.56
N GLY A 107 -17.80 -0.31 5.60
CA GLY A 107 -18.30 -1.48 4.88
C GLY A 107 -19.72 -1.89 5.29
N HIS A 108 -20.07 -1.76 6.57
CA HIS A 108 -21.43 -2.00 7.04
C HIS A 108 -22.45 -0.99 6.49
N ALA A 109 -22.09 0.29 6.39
CA ALA A 109 -22.97 1.34 5.89
C ALA A 109 -23.31 1.18 4.39
N TRP A 110 -22.49 0.48 3.62
CA TRP A 110 -22.75 0.19 2.20
C TRP A 110 -23.59 -1.08 1.98
N ARG A 111 -23.73 -1.93 3.00
CA ARG A 111 -24.45 -3.21 2.92
C ARG A 111 -25.93 -3.10 3.32
N VAL A 112 -26.29 -2.09 4.13
CA VAL A 112 -27.65 -1.80 4.60
C VAL A 112 -28.33 -0.85 3.64
#